data_AF-X1VPA7-F1
#
_entry.id   AF-X1VPA7-F1
#
_cell.length_a   1.000
_cell.length_b   1.000
_cell.length_c   1.000
_cell.angle_alpha   90.00
_cell.angle_beta   90.00
_cell.angle_gamma   90.00
#
_symmetry.space_group_name_H-M   'P 1'
#
loop_
_entity.id
_entity.type
_entity.pdbx_description
1 polymer ?
#
loop_
_entity_poly.entity_id
_entity_poly.type
_entity_poly.pdbx_seq_one_letter_code
_entity_poly.pdbx_strand_id
1 'polypeptide(L)'
;YEGGLVEEVLAKVAPEGAKTFPEDFVEGHVEDEEMHEIAVPGTPLELDPNFQIVVISPRRHFRYEAKNPLEAKYIIYTCRIGQRKVNIPKDNRAVLRAVTGYEKYCEGMRQRCFTLFLERTS
;
A
#
# COMPACT_ATOMS: atom_id res chain seq x y z
N TYR A 1 12.92 12.47 28.39
CA TYR A 1 13.40 11.50 27.41
C TYR A 1 13.34 12.19 26.06
N GLU A 2 14.50 12.60 25.54
CA GLU A 2 14.59 13.09 24.16
C GLU A 2 14.27 11.90 23.25
N GLY A 3 13.32 12.06 22.34
CA GLY A 3 13.07 11.07 21.29
C GLY A 3 14.34 10.93 20.46
N GLY A 4 14.68 9.71 20.06
CA GLY A 4 15.80 9.48 19.17
C GLY A 4 15.60 10.19 17.82
N LEU A 5 16.67 10.26 17.03
CA LEU A 5 16.66 10.86 15.69
C LEU A 5 15.50 10.36 14.81
N VAL A 6 15.09 9.11 14.99
CA VAL A 6 13.96 8.50 14.27
C VAL A 6 12.63 9.16 14.65
N GLU A 7 12.32 9.33 15.94
CA GLU A 7 11.07 9.97 16.36
C GLU A 7 10.98 11.42 15.87
N GLU A 8 12.09 12.16 15.88
CA GLU A 8 12.10 13.54 15.40
C GLU A 8 11.88 13.66 13.89
N VAL A 9 12.47 12.75 13.11
CA VAL A 9 12.25 12.70 11.66
C VAL A 9 10.78 12.32 11.37
N LEU A 10 10.23 11.32 12.07
CA LEU A 10 8.83 10.92 11.92
C LEU A 10 7.86 12.05 12.25
N ALA A 11 8.09 12.78 13.34
CA ALA A 11 7.26 13.93 13.74
C ALA A 11 7.23 15.04 12.68
N LYS A 12 8.29 15.19 11.88
CA LYS A 12 8.34 16.17 10.78
C LYS A 12 7.72 15.65 9.49
N VAL A 13 7.94 14.39 9.15
CA VAL A 13 7.55 13.84 7.84
C VAL A 13 6.09 13.40 7.82
N ALA A 14 5.59 12.91 8.95
CA ALA A 14 4.22 12.42 9.13
C ALA A 14 3.65 12.87 10.49
N PRO A 15 3.39 14.18 10.68
CA PRO A 15 2.92 14.73 11.96
C PRO A 15 1.58 14.14 12.42
N GLU A 16 0.72 13.74 11.49
CA GLU A 16 -0.59 13.13 11.75
C GLU A 16 -0.58 11.60 11.58
N GLY A 17 0.62 11.01 11.45
CA GLY A 17 0.80 9.60 11.10
C GLY A 17 0.88 9.38 9.58
N ALA A 18 1.23 8.15 9.21
CA ALA A 18 1.33 7.77 7.81
C ALA A 18 -0.06 7.54 7.21
N LYS A 19 -0.26 7.97 5.97
CA LYS A 19 -1.48 7.66 5.21
C LYS A 19 -1.63 6.15 5.04
N THR A 20 -2.85 5.68 5.19
CA THR A 20 -3.27 4.30 5.11
C THR A 20 -3.84 3.97 3.74
N PHE A 21 -3.40 2.84 3.17
CA PHE A 21 -3.97 2.29 1.96
C PHE A 21 -5.04 1.25 2.30
N PRO A 22 -6.15 1.18 1.55
CA PRO A 22 -6.55 2.06 0.45
C PRO A 22 -7.26 3.36 0.88
N GLU A 23 -7.62 3.50 2.16
CA GLU A 23 -8.60 4.49 2.64
C GLU A 23 -8.26 5.94 2.30
N ASP A 24 -6.98 6.33 2.39
CA ASP A 24 -6.54 7.71 2.10
C ASP A 24 -6.26 7.99 0.61
N PHE A 25 -6.44 6.98 -0.26
CA PHE A 25 -6.05 7.05 -1.67
C PHE A 25 -7.18 6.71 -2.64
N VAL A 26 -8.28 6.14 -2.14
CA VAL A 26 -9.52 5.98 -2.89
C VAL A 26 -10.44 7.14 -2.52
N GLU A 27 -10.24 8.29 -3.15
CA GLU A 27 -11.14 9.44 -2.98
C GLU A 27 -12.53 9.13 -3.54
N GLY A 28 -13.56 9.42 -2.74
CA GLY A 28 -14.94 9.27 -3.17
C GLY A 28 -15.34 7.82 -3.36
N HIS A 29 -15.12 6.97 -2.33
CA HIS A 29 -15.93 5.75 -2.13
C HIS A 29 -17.40 6.17 -2.14
N VAL A 30 -17.97 6.27 -3.34
CA VAL A 30 -19.39 6.40 -3.55
C VAL A 30 -19.95 5.12 -2.97
N GLU A 31 -20.96 5.23 -2.11
CA GLU A 31 -21.66 4.08 -1.51
C GLU A 31 -22.17 3.07 -2.56
N ASP A 32 -22.12 3.42 -3.85
CA ASP A 32 -22.51 2.65 -5.02
C ASP A 32 -21.35 2.12 -5.90
N GLU A 33 -20.07 2.31 -5.55
CA GLU A 33 -18.98 1.71 -6.33
C GLU A 33 -18.99 0.18 -6.18
N GLU A 34 -19.23 -0.52 -7.29
CA GLU A 34 -19.20 -1.98 -7.28
C GLU A 34 -17.79 -2.47 -6.93
N MET A 35 -17.69 -3.21 -5.83
CA MET A 35 -16.47 -3.86 -5.38
C MET A 35 -16.47 -5.35 -5.75
N HIS A 36 -15.29 -5.90 -5.93
CA HIS A 36 -15.04 -7.33 -6.02
C HIS A 36 -14.27 -7.77 -4.76
N GLU A 37 -14.86 -8.67 -3.97
CA GLU A 37 -14.23 -9.23 -2.79
C GLU A 37 -13.42 -10.49 -3.16
N ILE A 38 -12.20 -10.58 -2.64
CA ILE A 38 -11.38 -11.80 -2.68
C ILE A 38 -11.01 -12.24 -1.26
N ALA A 39 -10.94 -13.55 -1.05
CA ALA A 39 -10.40 -14.12 0.19
C ALA A 39 -8.87 -14.12 0.14
N VAL A 40 -8.23 -13.75 1.26
CA VAL A 40 -6.77 -13.71 1.41
C VAL A 40 -6.33 -14.47 2.66
N PRO A 41 -5.08 -14.97 2.71
CA PRO A 41 -4.63 -15.89 3.77
C PRO A 41 -4.34 -15.22 5.14
N GLY A 42 -4.39 -13.90 5.24
CA GLY A 42 -3.98 -13.16 6.44
C GLY A 42 -2.47 -13.14 6.70
N THR A 43 -1.67 -13.67 5.77
CA THR A 43 -0.22 -13.50 5.74
C THR A 43 0.17 -12.37 4.79
N PRO A 44 1.40 -11.85 4.87
CA PRO A 44 1.91 -10.96 3.83
C PRO A 44 1.73 -11.57 2.43
N LEU A 45 1.51 -10.70 1.45
CA LEU A 45 1.38 -11.05 0.04
C LEU A 45 2.49 -10.35 -0.76
N GLU A 46 2.93 -10.99 -1.83
CA GLU A 46 3.97 -10.50 -2.73
C GLU A 46 3.61 -10.80 -4.19
N LEU A 47 4.26 -10.11 -5.12
CA LEU A 47 4.15 -10.43 -6.54
C LEU A 47 4.95 -11.69 -6.85
N ASP A 48 4.43 -12.55 -7.73
CA ASP A 48 5.23 -13.64 -8.27
C ASP A 48 6.42 -13.05 -9.06
N PRO A 49 7.66 -13.52 -8.81
CA PRO A 49 8.85 -13.00 -9.49
C PRO A 49 8.81 -13.11 -11.01
N ASN A 50 8.07 -14.09 -11.54
CA ASN A 50 7.98 -14.34 -12.98
C ASN A 50 6.77 -13.66 -13.61
N PHE A 51 5.73 -13.36 -12.83
CA PHE A 51 4.46 -12.84 -13.32
C PHE A 51 3.94 -11.70 -12.46
N GLN A 52 4.10 -10.46 -12.92
CA GLN A 52 3.69 -9.25 -12.20
C GLN A 52 2.17 -9.09 -11.99
N ILE A 53 1.35 -9.95 -12.60
CA ILE A 53 -0.11 -10.00 -12.38
C ILE A 53 -0.51 -11.03 -11.33
N VAL A 54 0.43 -11.88 -10.88
CA VAL A 54 0.15 -12.96 -9.94
C VAL A 54 0.56 -12.52 -8.55
N VAL A 55 -0.37 -12.58 -7.61
CA VAL A 55 -0.16 -12.33 -6.18
C VAL A 55 -0.04 -13.67 -5.46
N ILE A 56 1.00 -13.83 -4.65
CA ILE A 56 1.28 -15.05 -3.91
C ILE A 56 1.52 -14.76 -2.43
N SER A 57 1.29 -15.76 -1.59
CA SER A 57 1.88 -15.77 -0.23
C SER A 57 3.35 -16.21 -0.29
N PRO A 58 4.21 -15.86 0.69
CA PRO A 58 5.61 -16.27 0.75
C PRO A 58 5.84 -17.80 0.64
N ARG A 59 4.94 -18.60 1.21
CA ARG A 59 5.00 -20.08 1.13
C ARG A 59 4.28 -20.65 -0.10
N ARG A 60 3.77 -19.80 -1.00
CA ARG A 60 3.01 -20.15 -2.22
C ARG A 60 1.75 -21.00 -1.98
N HIS A 61 1.16 -20.95 -0.79
CA HIS A 61 -0.10 -21.64 -0.47
C HIS A 61 -1.33 -20.85 -0.96
N PHE A 62 -1.14 -19.56 -1.21
CA PHE A 62 -2.08 -18.68 -1.88
C PHE A 62 -1.51 -18.23 -3.22
N ARG A 63 -2.36 -18.23 -4.25
CA ARG A 63 -2.10 -17.68 -5.58
C ARG A 63 -3.38 -17.04 -6.10
N TYR A 64 -3.29 -15.79 -6.52
CA TYR A 64 -4.36 -15.06 -7.18
C TYR A 64 -3.82 -14.42 -8.46
N GLU A 65 -4.59 -14.48 -9.53
CA GLU A 65 -4.21 -13.88 -10.81
C GLU A 65 -5.10 -12.66 -11.07
N ALA A 66 -4.51 -11.48 -10.92
CA ALA A 66 -5.20 -10.21 -11.14
C ALA A 66 -5.37 -9.92 -12.63
N LYS A 67 -6.33 -9.06 -12.98
CA LYS A 67 -6.59 -8.70 -14.39
C LYS A 67 -5.46 -7.89 -15.01
N ASN A 68 -4.70 -7.17 -14.17
CA ASN A 68 -3.57 -6.35 -14.58
C ASN A 68 -2.61 -6.09 -13.40
N PRO A 69 -1.41 -5.55 -13.65
CA PRO A 69 -0.43 -5.29 -12.59
C PRO A 69 -0.88 -4.28 -11.53
N LEU A 70 -1.77 -3.34 -11.88
CA LEU A 70 -2.26 -2.34 -10.91
C LEU A 70 -3.19 -3.00 -9.88
N GLU A 71 -4.07 -3.89 -10.31
CA GLU A 71 -4.92 -4.67 -9.42
C GLU A 71 -4.07 -5.57 -8.50
N ALA A 72 -3.02 -6.21 -9.03
CA ALA A 72 -2.10 -7.01 -8.21
C ALA A 72 -1.44 -6.16 -7.10
N LYS A 73 -0.95 -4.96 -7.45
CA LYS A 73 -0.40 -4.00 -6.48
C LYS A 73 -1.45 -3.54 -5.46
N TYR A 74 -2.66 -3.24 -5.91
CA TYR A 74 -3.76 -2.82 -5.04
C TYR A 74 -4.04 -3.87 -3.96
N ILE A 75 -4.09 -5.15 -4.34
CA ILE A 75 -4.30 -6.26 -3.39
C ILE A 75 -3.18 -6.29 -2.36
N ILE A 76 -1.92 -6.20 -2.80
CA ILE A 76 -0.76 -6.25 -1.91
C ILE A 76 -0.75 -5.05 -0.96
N TYR A 77 -0.99 -3.83 -1.44
CA TYR A 77 -1.00 -2.63 -0.61
C TYR A 77 -2.17 -2.57 0.37
N THR A 78 -3.29 -3.21 0.02
CA THR A 78 -4.45 -3.33 0.93
C THR A 78 -4.24 -4.39 2.00
N CYS A 79 -3.54 -5.48 1.69
CA CYS A 79 -3.48 -6.65 2.56
C CYS A 79 -2.66 -6.40 3.84
N ARG A 80 -3.36 -6.25 4.97
CA ARG A 80 -2.76 -6.20 6.31
C ARG A 80 -2.62 -7.60 6.91
N ILE A 81 -1.63 -7.80 7.77
CA ILE A 81 -1.48 -9.08 8.50
C ILE A 81 -2.75 -9.33 9.33
N GLY A 82 -3.29 -10.55 9.24
CA GLY A 82 -4.55 -10.95 9.89
C GLY A 82 -5.82 -10.66 9.07
N GLN A 83 -5.73 -9.87 8.01
CA GLN A 83 -6.87 -9.58 7.13
C GLN A 83 -7.22 -10.80 6.27
N ARG A 84 -8.51 -11.16 6.21
CA ARG A 84 -8.97 -12.36 5.47
C ARG A 84 -9.71 -12.05 4.17
N LYS A 85 -9.98 -10.78 3.92
CA LYS A 85 -10.76 -10.31 2.77
C LYS A 85 -10.18 -9.01 2.24
N VAL A 86 -10.12 -8.86 0.92
CA VAL A 86 -9.72 -7.62 0.25
C VAL A 86 -10.84 -7.23 -0.72
N ASN A 87 -11.30 -5.98 -0.62
CA ASN A 87 -12.28 -5.41 -1.53
C ASN A 87 -11.55 -4.57 -2.58
N ILE A 88 -11.75 -4.92 -3.85
CA ILE A 88 -11.09 -4.28 -4.99
C ILE A 88 -12.15 -3.51 -5.78
N PRO A 89 -11.95 -2.21 -6.06
CA PRO A 89 -12.83 -1.46 -6.96
C PRO A 89 -12.91 -2.12 -8.34
N LYS A 90 -14.12 -2.29 -8.89
CA LYS A 90 -14.27 -2.74 -10.28
C LYS A 90 -13.87 -1.65 -11.28
N ASP A 91 -13.93 -0.38 -10.90
CA ASP A 91 -13.41 0.72 -11.72
C ASP A 91 -11.87 0.71 -11.72
N ASN A 92 -11.30 0.31 -12.86
CA ASN A 92 -9.85 0.33 -13.07
C ASN A 92 -9.23 1.72 -12.89
N ARG A 93 -10.00 2.81 -13.11
CA ARG A 93 -9.49 4.17 -12.88
C ARG A 93 -9.33 4.46 -11.40
N ALA A 94 -10.24 3.99 -10.55
CA ALA A 94 -10.11 4.08 -9.10
C ALA A 94 -8.87 3.31 -8.61
N VAL A 95 -8.68 2.07 -9.09
CA VAL A 95 -7.47 1.27 -8.80
C VAL A 95 -6.19 2.00 -9.22
N LEU A 96 -6.15 2.53 -10.44
CA LEU A 96 -5.01 3.29 -10.97
C LEU A 96 -4.69 4.51 -10.10
N ARG A 97 -5.70 5.34 -9.79
CA ARG A 97 -5.51 6.55 -8.97
C ARG A 97 -4.98 6.20 -7.58
N ALA A 98 -5.56 5.19 -6.94
CA ALA A 98 -5.14 4.77 -5.61
C ALA A 98 -3.69 4.28 -5.59
N VAL A 99 -3.34 3.35 -6.49
CA VAL A 99 -2.00 2.77 -6.57
C VAL A 99 -0.96 3.84 -6.88
N THR A 100 -1.19 4.66 -7.91
CA THR A 100 -0.24 5.70 -8.30
C THR A 100 -0.11 6.81 -7.26
N GLY A 101 -1.20 7.18 -6.60
CA GLY A 101 -1.20 8.15 -5.50
C GLY A 101 -0.39 7.64 -4.30
N TYR A 102 -0.57 6.37 -3.95
CA TYR A 102 0.16 5.74 -2.86
C TYR A 102 1.66 5.61 -3.15
N GLU A 103 2.03 5.15 -4.35
CA GLU A 103 3.43 5.06 -4.75
C GLU A 103 4.12 6.43 -4.72
N LYS A 104 3.45 7.48 -5.23
CA LYS A 104 3.95 8.86 -5.14
C LYS A 104 4.12 9.33 -3.70
N TYR A 105 3.17 8.99 -2.83
CA TYR A 105 3.25 9.32 -1.41
C TYR A 105 4.44 8.64 -0.74
N CYS A 106 4.62 7.32 -0.93
CA CYS A 106 5.74 6.57 -0.41
C CYS A 106 7.09 7.11 -0.87
N GLU A 107 7.20 7.48 -2.16
CA GLU A 107 8.40 8.08 -2.71
C GLU A 107 8.70 9.46 -2.09
N GLY A 108 7.68 10.31 -1.95
CA GLY A 108 7.83 11.61 -1.28
C GLY A 108 8.17 11.49 0.21
N MET A 109 7.64 10.47 0.90
CA MET A 109 8.02 10.13 2.28
C MET A 109 9.49 9.74 2.35
N ARG A 110 9.93 8.82 1.48
CA ARG A 110 11.32 8.35 1.43
C ARG A 110 12.31 9.49 1.19
N GLN A 111 12.00 10.38 0.25
CA GLN A 111 12.84 11.54 -0.06
C GLN A 111 12.96 12.49 1.16
N ARG A 112 11.84 12.84 1.79
CA ARG A 112 11.84 13.72 2.98
C ARG A 112 12.60 13.12 4.16
N CYS A 113 12.42 11.83 4.42
CA CYS A 113 13.18 11.11 5.45
C CYS A 113 14.69 11.16 5.15
N PHE A 114 15.08 10.90 3.90
CA PHE A 114 16.49 10.91 3.50
C PHE A 114 17.12 12.30 3.63
N THR A 115 16.42 13.36 3.18
CA THR A 115 16.89 14.75 3.31
C THR A 115 17.09 15.14 4.78
N LEU A 116 16.09 14.89 5.64
CA LEU A 116 16.19 15.22 7.06
C LEU A 116 17.28 14.41 7.79
N PHE A 117 17.50 13.16 7.39
CA PHE A 117 18.58 12.35 7.93
C PHE A 117 19.95 12.92 7.54
N LEU A 118 20.14 13.32 6.28
CA LEU A 118 21.39 13.95 5.83
C LEU A 118 21.65 15.28 6.56
N GLU A 119 20.65 16.16 6.68
CA GLU A 119 20.77 17.45 7.40
C GLU A 119 21.18 17.29 8.88
N ARG A 120 20.90 16.12 9.48
CA ARG A 120 21.18 15.82 10.89
C ARG A 120 22.49 15.07 11.11
N THR A 121 23.09 14.53 10.05
CA THR A 121 24.34 13.75 10.08
C THR A 121 25.49 14.43 9.36
N SER A 122 25.24 15.58 8.73
CA SER A 122 26.24 16.49 8.12
C SER A 122 26.69 17.54 9.12
#